data_AF-A0A4Y2AT77-F1
#
_entry.id   AF-A0A4Y2AT77-F1
#
_cell.length_a   1.000
_cell.length_b   1.000
_cell.length_c   1.000
_cell.angle_alpha   90.00
_cell.angle_beta   90.00
_cell.angle_gamma   90.00
#
_symmetry.space_group_name_H-M   'P 1'
#
loop_
_entity.id
_entity.type
_entity.pdbx_description
1 polymer ?
#
loop_
_entity_poly.entity_id
_entity_poly.type
_entity_poly.pdbx_seq_one_letter_code
_entity_poly.pdbx_strand_id
1 'polypeptide(L)'
;MKSNYPYGAQHFWKMISLARQLPDNVKQIIYKVFSNNAYFAHPEHLLLAILHDSRKHIRELAVRRILDARDKKTNNSGGLRFLKLPKLNFEAADYIDLIDFSNCVVTEPPLTVHIKDKDLREMYEEQFPVLTFEKFPCHTQSVERCVKLISEAAMNVSGETARDEYIRGYIHHISKERTSNI
;
A
#
# COMPACT_ATOMS: atom_id res chain seq x y z
N MET A 1 -8.04 -17.81 3.04
CA MET A 1 -7.73 -17.16 1.74
C MET A 1 -6.23 -16.82 1.72
N LYS A 2 -5.57 -16.91 0.56
CA LYS A 2 -4.15 -16.59 0.39
C LYS A 2 -4.03 -15.23 -0.31
N SER A 3 -3.00 -14.43 0.01
CA SER A 3 -2.92 -13.06 -0.52
C SER A 3 -2.62 -13.08 -2.01
N ASN A 4 -3.38 -12.30 -2.78
CA ASN A 4 -3.13 -12.10 -4.20
C ASN A 4 -2.41 -10.76 -4.41
N TYR A 5 -1.24 -10.66 -3.79
CA TYR A 5 -0.40 -9.45 -3.75
C TYR A 5 -0.21 -8.73 -5.10
N PRO A 6 0.01 -9.41 -6.25
CA PRO A 6 0.29 -8.70 -7.50
C PRO A 6 -0.88 -7.86 -8.04
N TYR A 7 -2.11 -8.12 -7.62
CA TYR A 7 -3.29 -7.42 -8.15
C TYR A 7 -3.66 -6.17 -7.33
N GLY A 8 -2.96 -5.89 -6.23
CA GLY A 8 -3.29 -4.77 -5.34
C GLY A 8 -3.31 -3.41 -6.06
N ALA A 9 -2.28 -3.12 -6.85
CA ALA A 9 -2.20 -1.88 -7.62
C ALA A 9 -3.29 -1.79 -8.70
N GLN A 10 -3.61 -2.90 -9.36
CA GLN A 10 -4.65 -2.98 -10.39
C GLN A 10 -6.04 -2.74 -9.79
N HIS A 11 -6.36 -3.36 -8.65
CA HIS A 11 -7.60 -3.13 -7.94
C HIS A 11 -7.70 -1.68 -7.43
N PHE A 12 -6.59 -1.13 -6.91
CA PHE A 12 -6.55 0.25 -6.45
C PHE A 12 -6.81 1.25 -7.59
N TRP A 13 -6.15 1.06 -8.74
CA TRP A 13 -6.44 1.82 -9.94
C TRP A 13 -7.90 1.66 -10.39
N LYS A 14 -8.44 0.43 -10.36
CA LYS A 14 -9.83 0.18 -10.73
C LYS A 14 -10.82 0.93 -9.83
N MET A 15 -10.55 0.99 -8.52
CA MET A 15 -11.36 1.78 -7.58
C MET A 15 -11.30 3.29 -7.92
N ILE A 16 -10.12 3.82 -8.22
CA ILE A 16 -9.96 5.21 -8.66
C ILE A 16 -10.72 5.46 -9.96
N SER A 17 -10.58 4.58 -10.95
CA SER A 17 -11.26 4.66 -12.24
C SER A 17 -12.78 4.69 -12.10
N LEU A 18 -13.35 3.87 -11.21
CA LEU A 18 -14.78 3.90 -10.88
C LEU A 18 -15.18 5.20 -10.18
N ALA A 19 -14.37 5.70 -9.25
CA ALA A 19 -14.63 6.93 -8.53
C ALA A 19 -14.67 8.18 -9.44
N ARG A 20 -14.03 8.14 -10.62
CA ARG A 20 -14.12 9.22 -11.62
C ARG A 20 -15.55 9.51 -12.06
N GLN A 21 -16.42 8.49 -12.00
CA GLN A 21 -17.82 8.57 -12.43
C GLN A 21 -18.73 9.23 -11.38
N LEU A 22 -18.22 9.50 -10.18
CA LEU A 22 -18.99 10.09 -9.10
C LEU A 22 -19.15 11.61 -9.25
N PRO A 23 -20.22 12.19 -8.68
CA PRO A 23 -20.38 13.65 -8.60
C PRO A 23 -19.19 14.34 -7.94
N ASP A 24 -18.84 15.55 -8.38
CA ASP A 24 -17.59 16.21 -7.99
C ASP A 24 -17.47 16.50 -6.48
N ASN A 25 -18.58 16.79 -5.80
CA ASN A 25 -18.62 16.97 -4.35
C ASN A 25 -18.21 15.68 -3.60
N VAL A 26 -18.63 14.52 -4.09
CA VAL A 26 -18.28 13.21 -3.52
C VAL A 26 -16.86 12.82 -3.92
N LYS A 27 -16.48 13.09 -5.18
CA LYS A 27 -15.15 12.81 -5.73
C LYS A 27 -14.05 13.47 -4.91
N GLN A 28 -14.22 14.73 -4.49
CA GLN A 28 -13.24 15.43 -3.64
C GLN A 28 -12.99 14.73 -2.31
N ILE A 29 -14.04 14.23 -1.65
CA ILE A 29 -13.92 13.48 -0.38
C ILE A 29 -13.17 12.17 -0.62
N ILE A 30 -13.56 11.43 -1.64
CA ILE A 30 -12.98 10.11 -1.95
C ILE A 30 -11.53 10.22 -2.41
N TYR A 31 -11.19 11.22 -3.24
CA TYR A 31 -9.81 11.44 -3.70
C TYR A 31 -8.88 11.76 -2.53
N LYS A 32 -9.37 12.50 -1.51
CA LYS A 32 -8.62 12.70 -0.27
C LYS A 32 -8.38 11.38 0.46
N VAL A 33 -9.40 10.52 0.55
CA VAL A 33 -9.27 9.17 1.15
C VAL A 33 -8.26 8.32 0.40
N PHE A 34 -8.31 8.29 -0.93
CA PHE A 34 -7.33 7.55 -1.74
C PHE A 34 -5.92 8.07 -1.57
N SER A 35 -5.73 9.39 -1.56
CA SER A 35 -4.41 10.01 -1.36
C SER A 35 -3.81 9.64 0.00
N ASN A 36 -4.62 9.63 1.05
CA ASN A 36 -4.21 9.25 2.40
C ASN A 36 -3.95 7.73 2.54
N ASN A 37 -4.40 6.91 1.60
CA ASN A 37 -4.29 5.45 1.62
C ASN A 37 -3.60 4.88 0.37
N ALA A 38 -2.74 5.67 -0.28
CA ALA A 38 -2.08 5.36 -1.54
C ALA A 38 -0.98 4.28 -1.44
N TYR A 39 -1.02 3.40 -0.44
CA TYR A 39 0.00 2.38 -0.18
C TYR A 39 0.17 1.41 -1.35
N PHE A 40 -0.94 1.03 -2.01
CA PHE A 40 -0.90 0.15 -3.19
C PHE A 40 -0.32 0.82 -4.44
N ALA A 41 -0.25 2.15 -4.47
CA ALA A 41 0.40 2.91 -5.52
C ALA A 41 1.88 3.20 -5.20
N HIS A 42 2.39 2.79 -4.03
CA HIS A 42 3.79 3.01 -3.66
C HIS A 42 4.72 2.39 -4.72
N PRO A 43 5.83 3.06 -5.12
CA PRO A 43 6.71 2.58 -6.18
C PRO A 43 7.13 1.11 -6.03
N GLU A 44 7.50 0.66 -4.84
CA GLU A 44 7.88 -0.74 -4.60
C GLU A 44 6.71 -1.72 -4.85
N HIS A 45 5.49 -1.38 -4.40
CA HIS A 45 4.30 -2.21 -4.62
C HIS A 45 3.92 -2.23 -6.10
N LEU A 46 3.99 -1.08 -6.75
CA LEU A 46 3.66 -0.93 -8.16
C LEU A 46 4.65 -1.71 -9.03
N LEU A 47 5.96 -1.64 -8.74
CA LEU A 47 6.98 -2.42 -9.44
C LEU A 47 6.73 -3.93 -9.33
N LEU A 48 6.32 -4.41 -8.17
CA LEU A 48 6.00 -5.83 -7.99
C LEU A 48 4.75 -6.24 -8.78
N ALA A 49 3.73 -5.39 -8.87
CA ALA A 49 2.57 -5.64 -9.74
C ALA A 49 2.96 -5.64 -11.23
N ILE A 50 3.76 -4.67 -11.66
CA ILE A 50 4.27 -4.53 -13.04
C ILE A 50 5.13 -5.73 -13.43
N LEU A 51 5.93 -6.25 -12.50
CA LEU A 51 6.76 -7.45 -12.70
C LEU A 51 5.92 -8.71 -12.97
N HIS A 52 4.65 -8.71 -12.55
CA HIS A 52 3.66 -9.75 -12.80
C HIS A 52 2.72 -9.48 -13.98
N ASP A 53 2.89 -8.37 -14.69
CA ASP A 53 2.02 -8.03 -15.82
C ASP A 53 2.19 -9.05 -16.96
N SER A 54 1.11 -9.34 -17.69
CA SER A 54 1.17 -10.24 -18.84
C SER A 54 1.93 -9.63 -20.03
N ARG A 55 2.00 -8.29 -20.12
CA ARG A 55 2.65 -7.56 -21.22
C ARG A 55 4.16 -7.51 -21.02
N LYS A 56 4.92 -8.10 -21.96
CA LYS A 56 6.41 -8.16 -21.93
C LYS A 56 7.08 -6.79 -21.69
N HIS A 57 6.69 -5.78 -22.48
CA HIS A 57 7.27 -4.43 -22.39
C HIS A 57 7.00 -3.75 -21.03
N ILE A 58 5.92 -4.11 -20.34
CA ILE A 58 5.60 -3.60 -19.00
C ILE A 58 6.47 -4.28 -17.95
N ARG A 59 6.65 -5.60 -18.03
CA ARG A 59 7.59 -6.31 -17.14
C ARG A 59 9.02 -5.79 -17.28
N GLU A 60 9.45 -5.52 -18.51
CA GLU A 60 10.78 -4.95 -18.79
C GLU A 60 11.00 -3.61 -18.05
N LEU A 61 9.98 -2.75 -18.00
CA LEU A 61 10.03 -1.49 -17.24
C LEU A 61 10.31 -1.72 -15.75
N ALA A 62 9.64 -2.70 -15.13
CA ALA A 62 9.91 -3.02 -13.72
C ALA A 62 11.34 -3.50 -13.51
N VAL A 63 11.80 -4.45 -14.34
CA VAL A 63 13.16 -5.01 -14.24
C VAL A 63 14.21 -3.92 -14.33
N ARG A 64 14.11 -3.02 -15.33
CA ARG A 64 15.03 -1.89 -15.48
C ARG A 64 15.07 -1.01 -14.24
N ARG A 65 13.90 -0.62 -13.72
CA ARG A 65 13.81 0.24 -12.52
C ARG A 65 14.35 -0.43 -11.26
N ILE A 66 14.15 -1.74 -11.10
CA ILE A 66 14.67 -2.50 -9.96
C ILE A 66 16.20 -2.57 -10.02
N LEU A 67 16.77 -2.85 -11.19
CA LEU A 67 18.22 -2.86 -11.39
C LEU A 67 18.83 -1.48 -11.14
N ASP A 68 18.24 -0.42 -11.68
CA ASP A 68 18.70 0.96 -11.42
C ASP A 68 18.64 1.30 -9.92
N ALA A 69 17.64 0.80 -9.20
CA ALA A 69 17.50 1.01 -7.76
C ALA A 69 18.54 0.22 -6.95
N ARG A 70 18.95 -0.96 -7.42
CA ARG A 70 20.07 -1.74 -6.83
C ARG A 70 21.38 -0.98 -6.96
N ASP A 71 21.67 -0.46 -8.15
CA ASP A 71 22.89 0.30 -8.42
C ASP A 71 22.96 1.58 -7.58
N LYS A 72 21.82 2.24 -7.34
CA LYS A 72 21.76 3.41 -6.45
C LYS A 72 21.99 3.04 -4.97
N LYS A 73 21.55 1.86 -4.55
CA LYS A 73 21.70 1.36 -3.18
C LYS A 73 23.15 0.96 -2.86
N THR A 74 23.85 0.34 -3.81
CA THR A 74 25.28 0.00 -3.63
C THR A 74 26.15 1.25 -3.49
N ASN A 75 25.73 2.38 -4.07
CA ASN A 75 26.42 3.67 -3.99
C ASN A 75 26.08 4.52 -2.75
N ASN A 76 24.98 4.22 -2.04
CA ASN A 76 24.54 4.95 -0.84
C ASN A 76 24.32 3.99 0.34
N SER A 77 25.37 3.78 1.15
CA SER A 77 25.34 2.89 2.30
C SER A 77 24.45 3.41 3.45
N GLY A 78 23.38 2.68 3.77
CA GLY A 78 22.82 2.63 5.13
C GLY A 78 21.64 3.55 5.48
N GLY A 79 21.02 4.24 4.52
CA GLY A 79 19.85 5.09 4.80
C GLY A 79 18.60 4.28 5.18
N LEU A 80 17.85 4.74 6.19
CA LEU A 80 16.54 4.19 6.56
C LEU A 80 15.57 4.33 5.36
N ARG A 81 14.79 3.27 5.06
CA ARG A 81 13.74 3.35 4.03
C ARG A 81 12.54 4.11 4.59
N PHE A 82 12.22 5.25 3.99
CA PHE A 82 11.02 6.01 4.33
C PHE A 82 9.91 5.71 3.33
N LEU A 83 8.81 5.11 3.81
CA LEU A 83 7.62 4.88 3.01
C LEU A 83 6.83 6.20 2.90
N LYS A 84 7.10 6.97 1.85
CA LYS A 84 6.35 8.20 1.56
C LYS A 84 5.18 7.86 0.63
N LEU A 85 3.98 8.33 0.97
CA LEU A 85 2.82 8.17 0.10
C LEU A 85 3.06 8.92 -1.21
N PRO A 86 2.88 8.27 -2.37
CA PRO A 86 3.07 8.93 -3.65
C PRO A 86 1.92 9.88 -3.95
N LYS A 87 2.21 10.91 -4.74
CA LYS A 87 1.17 11.75 -5.34
C LYS A 87 0.47 10.95 -6.44
N LEU A 88 -0.83 10.70 -6.25
CA LEU A 88 -1.63 9.94 -7.20
C LEU A 88 -1.98 10.75 -8.44
N ASN A 89 -1.90 10.10 -9.60
CA ASN A 89 -2.50 10.55 -10.84
C ASN A 89 -3.93 9.99 -10.93
N PHE A 90 -4.91 10.81 -10.57
CA PHE A 90 -6.32 10.41 -10.61
C PHE A 90 -6.84 10.18 -12.02
N GLU A 91 -6.17 10.64 -13.07
CA GLU A 91 -6.58 10.49 -14.48
C GLU A 91 -5.84 9.36 -15.22
N ALA A 92 -5.01 8.58 -14.51
CA ALA A 92 -4.24 7.47 -15.07
C ALA A 92 -5.10 6.50 -15.91
N ALA A 93 -4.69 6.25 -17.16
CA ALA A 93 -5.38 5.31 -18.05
C ALA A 93 -5.09 3.84 -17.70
N ASP A 94 -3.94 3.59 -17.07
CA ASP A 94 -3.50 2.27 -16.61
C ASP A 94 -2.95 2.40 -15.17
N TYR A 95 -2.91 1.29 -14.43
CA TYR A 95 -2.36 1.26 -13.07
C TYR A 95 -0.87 1.63 -13.04
N ILE A 96 -0.17 1.40 -14.15
CA ILE A 96 1.25 1.75 -14.33
C ILE A 96 1.48 3.26 -14.22
N ASP A 97 0.48 4.06 -14.62
CA ASP A 97 0.55 5.53 -14.64
C ASP A 97 -0.04 6.17 -13.37
N LEU A 98 -0.34 5.37 -12.33
CA LEU A 98 -0.88 5.87 -11.06
C LEU A 98 0.03 6.87 -10.36
N ILE A 99 1.33 6.80 -10.62
CA ILE A 99 2.33 7.68 -10.03
C ILE A 99 3.30 8.16 -11.09
N ASP A 100 3.86 9.34 -10.89
CA ASP A 100 5.01 9.79 -11.66
C ASP A 100 6.30 9.22 -11.07
N PHE A 101 6.82 8.18 -11.71
CA PHE A 101 8.08 7.55 -11.32
C PHE A 101 9.30 8.47 -11.39
N SER A 102 9.23 9.58 -12.14
CA SER A 102 10.33 10.56 -12.24
C SER A 102 10.43 11.42 -10.99
N ASN A 103 9.29 11.67 -10.34
CA ASN A 103 9.17 12.47 -9.12
C ASN A 103 9.13 11.60 -7.84
N CYS A 104 9.26 10.29 -7.96
CA CYS A 104 9.26 9.36 -6.84
C CYS A 104 10.65 8.76 -6.60
N VAL A 105 11.03 8.61 -5.32
CA VAL A 105 12.21 7.83 -4.95
C VAL A 105 11.87 6.35 -5.13
N VAL A 106 12.52 5.70 -6.09
CA VAL A 106 12.36 4.27 -6.34
C VAL A 106 13.47 3.52 -5.62
N THR A 107 13.07 2.68 -4.67
CA THR A 107 13.96 1.73 -3.98
C THR A 107 13.69 0.31 -4.43
N GLU A 108 14.68 -0.56 -4.26
CA GLU A 108 14.53 -1.97 -4.56
C GLU A 108 13.46 -2.61 -3.64
N PRO A 109 12.40 -3.21 -4.22
CA PRO A 109 11.38 -3.88 -3.43
C PRO A 109 11.99 -4.97 -2.50
N PRO A 110 11.58 -5.08 -1.23
CA PRO A 110 12.10 -6.10 -0.32
C PRO A 110 11.96 -7.53 -0.86
N LEU A 111 10.86 -7.80 -1.57
CA LEU A 111 10.56 -9.11 -2.16
C LEU A 111 11.45 -9.47 -3.34
N THR A 112 12.22 -8.54 -3.90
CA THR A 112 13.15 -8.86 -4.99
C THR A 112 14.58 -9.04 -4.51
N VAL A 113 14.92 -8.66 -3.26
CA VAL A 113 16.31 -8.62 -2.74
C VAL A 113 17.07 -9.93 -2.89
N HIS A 114 16.40 -11.07 -2.75
CA HIS A 114 17.03 -12.40 -2.83
C HIS A 114 17.15 -12.92 -4.27
N ILE A 115 16.55 -12.24 -5.25
CA ILE A 115 16.59 -12.61 -6.67
C ILE A 115 17.85 -12.01 -7.29
N LYS A 116 18.65 -12.79 -8.03
CA LYS A 116 19.87 -12.28 -8.66
C LYS A 116 19.54 -11.41 -9.88
N ASP A 117 20.44 -10.50 -10.24
CA ASP A 117 20.25 -9.61 -11.41
C ASP A 117 20.04 -10.39 -12.71
N LYS A 118 20.74 -11.52 -12.89
CA LYS A 118 20.57 -12.41 -14.03
C LYS A 118 19.13 -12.93 -14.09
N ASP A 119 18.64 -13.46 -12.97
CA ASP A 119 17.28 -14.02 -12.89
C ASP A 119 16.24 -12.91 -13.11
N LEU A 120 16.42 -11.71 -12.53
CA LEU A 120 15.56 -10.55 -12.80
C LEU A 120 15.51 -10.18 -14.29
N ARG A 121 16.64 -10.24 -15.01
CA ARG A 121 16.69 -9.96 -16.45
C ARG A 121 15.95 -11.02 -17.27
N GLU A 122 15.92 -12.27 -16.82
CA GLU A 122 15.19 -13.34 -17.49
C GLU A 122 13.68 -13.25 -17.24
N MET A 123 13.23 -12.50 -16.23
CA MET A 123 11.81 -12.45 -15.85
C MET A 123 10.87 -11.72 -16.82
N TYR A 124 11.37 -10.87 -17.71
CA TYR A 124 10.50 -10.29 -18.74
C TYR A 124 10.34 -11.22 -19.95
N GLU A 125 11.12 -12.31 -20.06
CA GLU A 125 10.95 -13.32 -21.11
C GLU A 125 9.71 -14.20 -20.86
N GLU A 126 9.03 -14.60 -21.94
CA GLU A 126 7.76 -15.34 -21.85
C GLU A 126 7.87 -16.74 -21.23
N GLN A 127 9.09 -17.30 -21.19
CA GLN A 127 9.36 -18.63 -20.63
C GLN A 127 9.63 -18.63 -19.13
N PHE A 128 9.70 -17.47 -18.47
CA PHE A 128 9.98 -17.45 -17.04
C PHE A 128 8.70 -17.85 -16.26
N PRO A 129 8.77 -18.85 -15.37
CA PRO A 129 7.63 -19.22 -14.55
C PRO A 129 7.19 -17.99 -13.75
N VAL A 130 5.89 -17.68 -13.78
CA VAL A 130 5.28 -16.60 -13.00
C VAL A 130 5.84 -16.67 -11.59
N LEU A 131 6.58 -15.63 -11.17
CA LEU A 131 7.15 -15.57 -9.82
C LEU A 131 6.04 -15.86 -8.80
N THR A 132 6.10 -17.01 -8.14
CA THR A 132 5.16 -17.25 -7.05
C THR A 132 5.79 -16.63 -5.82
N PHE A 133 5.44 -15.37 -5.53
CA PHE A 133 5.71 -14.83 -4.20
C PHE A 133 5.07 -15.76 -3.16
N GLU A 134 5.77 -15.94 -2.04
CA GLU A 134 5.26 -16.74 -0.95
C GLU A 134 3.89 -16.22 -0.54
N LYS A 135 2.92 -17.13 -0.50
CA LYS A 135 1.53 -16.76 -0.20
C LYS A 135 1.41 -16.50 1.29
N PHE A 136 1.39 -15.23 1.68
CA PHE A 136 1.19 -14.86 3.08
C PHE A 136 -0.23 -15.18 3.54
N PRO A 137 -0.41 -15.81 4.72
CA PRO A 137 -1.73 -16.05 5.28
C PRO A 137 -2.36 -14.71 5.70
N CYS A 138 -3.45 -14.32 5.03
CA CYS A 138 -4.15 -13.06 5.30
C CYS A 138 -5.33 -13.22 6.26
N HIS A 139 -5.77 -14.46 6.51
CA HIS A 139 -6.82 -14.81 7.46
C HIS A 139 -6.25 -15.66 8.59
N THR A 140 -5.22 -15.15 9.25
CA THR A 140 -4.80 -15.77 10.50
C THR A 140 -5.83 -15.44 11.56
N GLN A 141 -6.04 -16.35 12.50
CA GLN A 141 -6.95 -16.12 13.62
C GLN A 141 -6.61 -14.82 14.38
N SER A 142 -5.32 -14.47 14.46
CA SER A 142 -4.86 -13.22 15.06
C SER A 142 -5.34 -11.98 14.30
N VAL A 143 -5.28 -11.99 12.96
CA VAL A 143 -5.80 -10.89 12.13
C VAL A 143 -7.31 -10.75 12.32
N GLU A 144 -8.05 -11.86 12.32
CA GLU A 144 -9.51 -11.84 12.52
C GLU A 144 -9.89 -11.30 13.90
N ARG A 145 -9.19 -11.74 14.97
CA ARG A 145 -9.40 -11.20 16.32
C ARG A 145 -9.07 -9.70 16.39
N CYS A 146 -7.99 -9.27 15.75
CA CYS A 146 -7.60 -7.86 15.72
C CYS A 146 -8.66 -6.99 15.02
N VAL A 147 -9.14 -7.41 13.85
CA VAL A 147 -10.20 -6.71 13.11
C VAL A 147 -11.47 -6.61 13.95
N LYS A 148 -11.85 -7.69 14.65
CA LYS A 148 -13.00 -7.70 15.56
C LYS A 148 -12.83 -6.68 16.69
N LEU A 149 -11.70 -6.70 17.40
CA LEU A 149 -11.42 -5.77 18.50
C LEU A 149 -11.41 -4.31 18.04
N ILE A 150 -10.78 -4.01 16.89
CA ILE A 150 -10.76 -2.66 16.33
C ILE A 150 -12.18 -2.21 15.97
N SER A 151 -12.99 -3.11 15.40
CA SER A 151 -14.37 -2.80 15.02
C SER A 151 -15.25 -2.55 16.25
N GLU A 152 -15.15 -3.39 17.27
CA GLU A 152 -15.85 -3.20 18.55
C GLU A 152 -15.46 -1.87 19.21
N ALA A 153 -14.16 -1.56 19.26
CA ALA A 153 -13.67 -0.30 19.79
C ALA A 153 -14.17 0.91 18.99
N ALA A 154 -14.15 0.84 17.66
CA ALA A 154 -14.64 1.90 16.79
C ALA A 154 -16.15 2.12 16.93
N MET A 155 -16.93 1.04 17.09
CA MET A 155 -18.37 1.12 17.31
C MET A 155 -18.74 1.83 18.60
N ASN A 156 -17.96 1.64 19.67
CA ASN A 156 -18.18 2.32 20.95
C ASN A 156 -18.01 3.85 20.89
N VAL A 157 -17.38 4.38 19.83
CA VAL A 157 -17.15 5.82 19.62
C VAL A 157 -17.78 6.34 18.33
N SER A 158 -18.61 5.50 17.69
CA SER A 158 -19.30 5.84 16.45
C SER A 158 -20.59 6.58 16.77
N GLY A 159 -20.77 7.76 16.14
CA GLY A 159 -21.87 8.68 16.47
C GLY A 159 -21.46 9.73 17.51
N GLU A 160 -22.23 10.83 17.57
CA GLU A 160 -21.92 11.98 18.43
C GLU A 160 -22.07 11.63 19.92
N THR A 161 -23.19 11.03 20.31
CA THR A 161 -23.51 10.70 21.70
C THR A 161 -22.52 9.70 22.30
N ALA A 162 -22.25 8.59 21.60
CA ALA A 162 -21.33 7.56 22.07
C ALA A 162 -19.90 8.09 22.24
N ARG A 163 -19.47 8.99 21.34
CA ARG A 163 -18.17 9.65 21.43
C ARG A 163 -18.08 10.60 22.62
N ASP A 164 -19.11 11.42 22.85
CA ASP A 164 -19.17 12.36 23.98
C ASP A 164 -19.19 11.60 25.32
N GLU A 165 -19.98 10.53 25.43
CA GLU A 165 -20.00 9.65 26.61
C GLU A 165 -18.62 9.02 26.88
N TYR A 166 -17.96 8.51 25.84
CA TYR A 166 -16.61 7.95 25.96
C TYR A 166 -15.59 8.99 26.46
N ILE A 167 -15.59 10.20 25.88
CA ILE A 167 -14.68 11.28 26.29
C ILE A 167 -14.93 11.69 27.75
N ARG A 168 -16.20 11.86 28.15
CA ARG A 168 -16.54 12.23 29.54
C ARG A 168 -16.16 11.13 30.53
N GLY A 169 -16.43 9.88 30.20
CA GLY A 169 -16.02 8.72 31.01
C GLY A 169 -14.51 8.66 31.19
N TYR A 170 -13.75 8.90 30.13
CA TYR A 170 -12.29 8.94 30.16
C TYR A 170 -11.76 10.08 31.04
N ILE A 171 -12.30 11.31 30.90
CA ILE A 171 -11.92 12.46 31.74
C ILE A 171 -12.19 12.17 33.22
N HIS A 172 -13.35 11.59 33.54
CA HIS A 172 -13.72 11.24 34.90
C HIS A 172 -12.82 10.13 35.49
N HIS A 173 -12.41 9.15 34.68
CA HIS A 173 -11.48 8.11 35.12
C HIS A 173 -10.10 8.70 35.48
N ILE A 174 -9.54 9.55 34.61
CA ILE A 174 -8.26 10.24 34.86
C ILE A 174 -8.34 11.14 36.10
N SER A 175 -9.44 11.85 36.31
CA SER A 175 -9.58 12.72 37.48
C SER A 175 -9.59 11.90 38.77
N LYS A 176 -10.24 10.72 38.77
CA LYS A 176 -10.24 9.78 39.90
C LYS A 176 -8.84 9.25 40.21
N GLU A 177 -8.10 8.79 39.21
CA GLU A 177 -6.73 8.27 39.41
C GLU A 177 -5.76 9.33 39.93
N ARG A 178 -5.94 10.61 39.53
CA ARG A 178 -5.15 11.73 40.07
C ARG A 178 -5.50 12.06 41.52
N THR A 179 -6.76 11.90 41.93
CA THR A 179 -7.17 12.12 43.33
C THR A 179 -6.85 10.96 44.27
N SER A 180 -6.60 9.75 43.74
CA SER A 180 -6.26 8.56 44.54
C SER A 180 -4.75 8.36 44.75
N ASN A 181 -3.90 9.16 44.10
CA ASN A 181 -2.44 9.15 44.23
C ASN A 181 -1.90 10.34 45.06
N ILE A 182 -2.75 10.94 45.90
CA ILE A 182 -2.43 11.93 46.93
C ILE A 182 -2.86 11.34 48.27
#